data_AF-A0AAJ0CMB8-F1
#
_entry.id   AF-A0AAJ0CMB8-F1
#
_cell.length_a   1.000
_cell.length_b   1.000
_cell.length_c   1.000
_cell.angle_alpha   90.00
_cell.angle_beta   90.00
_cell.angle_gamma   90.00
#
_symmetry.space_group_name_H-M   'P 1'
#
loop_
_entity.id
_entity.type
_entity.pdbx_description
1 polymer ?
#
loop_
_entity_poly.entity_id
_entity_poly.type
_entity_poly.pdbx_seq_one_letter_code
_entity_poly.pdbx_strand_id
1 'polypeptide(L)'
;MASDVVRDGVFAINKPCGQSSAQVIRECQQAFNPSIFFRPMIEAEKARRLKESGKQFNRRKAERKASQVKIGHGGTLDPLATGVLILGIGTGTKLLSQFLDCTKTYETTVVFGVSTDTYDRVGRVLARKGYDHVTKELVEKELASFRGKQTQIPPLYSALKMNGKPLYEYAREGKPIPREIEGRQVDALEVELVEWYEPGKHNHRWPTEEAEAAERNLAEQVWRVKKQQETGKTLTPEEKEQDDEAIAAHESFKKRFEERQDELIRDVPSKKQRHVKNNKAMMSGGLGAMPEPVYSNKGSNLVPPTPDSNTPPPWSDEGPPACKIRLTVTSGYYVRSFCHDLGTRLGSAAVMAELCRVRQSDFTVSGPNTLDYDDLAKGEDVWGPRVADMLARWNGEPEGNWSGASEASGAGGVENKLPHKSDRQKRSLSPRGSSPGREKRRRSRSPSMKAPEPPRKAAKSSEGSDRSTLDVATKSDDEKSWNGIED
;
A
#
# COMPACT_ATOMS: atom_id res chain seq x y z
N MET A 1 17.12 -33.80 -5.34
CA MET A 1 17.20 -32.98 -6.58
C MET A 1 16.31 -31.76 -6.40
N ALA A 2 16.86 -30.55 -6.30
CA ALA A 2 16.03 -29.34 -6.36
C ALA A 2 15.45 -29.24 -7.79
N SER A 3 14.13 -29.07 -7.92
CA SER A 3 13.50 -29.00 -9.24
C SER A 3 13.95 -27.74 -9.98
N ASP A 4 14.46 -27.86 -11.21
CA ASP A 4 14.82 -26.73 -12.09
C ASP A 4 13.62 -25.86 -12.53
N VAL A 5 12.43 -26.15 -12.01
CA VAL A 5 11.18 -25.43 -12.25
C VAL A 5 11.21 -24.09 -11.53
N VAL A 6 11.21 -23.00 -12.32
CA VAL A 6 10.97 -21.65 -11.81
C VAL A 6 9.52 -21.56 -11.32
N ARG A 7 9.33 -21.55 -10.00
CA ARG A 7 8.02 -21.33 -9.38
C ARG A 7 7.75 -19.85 -9.14
N ASP A 8 6.62 -19.36 -9.61
CA ASP A 8 6.09 -18.04 -9.31
C ASP A 8 4.58 -18.09 -9.05
N GLY A 9 4.00 -16.97 -8.62
CA GLY A 9 2.61 -16.92 -8.18
C GLY A 9 2.34 -15.84 -7.13
N VAL A 10 1.25 -16.00 -6.40
CA VAL A 10 0.79 -15.08 -5.34
C VAL A 10 0.49 -15.87 -4.07
N PHE A 11 0.93 -15.34 -2.93
CA PHE A 11 0.64 -15.82 -1.59
C PHE A 11 0.46 -14.61 -0.65
N ALA A 12 0.17 -14.80 0.63
CA ALA A 12 0.19 -13.73 1.61
C ALA A 12 1.24 -13.97 2.69
N ILE A 13 1.64 -12.90 3.39
CA ILE A 13 2.40 -12.98 4.64
C ILE A 13 1.63 -12.26 5.75
N ASN A 14 1.66 -12.80 6.95
CA ASN A 14 1.13 -12.19 8.16
C ASN A 14 2.11 -11.11 8.65
N LYS A 15 1.91 -9.86 8.22
CA LYS A 15 2.80 -8.74 8.52
C LYS A 15 2.84 -8.47 10.05
N PRO A 16 4.03 -8.30 10.66
CA PRO A 16 4.16 -7.91 12.05
C PRO A 16 3.95 -6.39 12.25
N CYS A 17 3.71 -6.00 13.50
CA CYS A 17 3.66 -4.60 13.91
C CYS A 17 5.06 -3.95 13.83
N GLY A 18 5.12 -2.64 13.66
CA GLY A 18 6.38 -1.88 13.63
C GLY A 18 7.14 -1.90 12.30
N GLN A 19 6.77 -2.75 11.35
CA GLN A 19 7.43 -2.80 10.04
C GLN A 19 6.60 -2.12 8.95
N SER A 20 7.23 -1.42 8.02
CA SER A 20 6.56 -0.99 6.79
C SER A 20 6.34 -2.16 5.83
N SER A 21 5.29 -2.12 5.00
CA SER A 21 5.05 -3.14 3.96
C SER A 21 6.25 -3.32 3.00
N ALA A 22 7.02 -2.26 2.76
CA ALA A 22 8.23 -2.30 1.95
C ALA A 22 9.44 -2.93 2.68
N GLN A 23 9.45 -2.94 4.02
CA GLN A 23 10.47 -3.63 4.82
C GLN A 23 10.26 -5.14 4.78
N VAL A 24 9.01 -5.61 4.97
CA VAL A 24 8.65 -7.03 4.84
C VAL A 24 9.11 -7.60 3.50
N ILE A 25 8.93 -6.85 2.39
CA ILE A 25 9.45 -7.24 1.08
C ILE A 25 10.97 -7.41 1.07
N ARG A 26 11.73 -6.52 1.73
CA ARG A 26 13.20 -6.60 1.80
C ARG A 26 13.65 -7.80 2.61
N GLU A 27 12.95 -8.14 3.69
CA GLU A 27 13.26 -9.30 4.53
C GLU A 27 12.88 -10.63 3.86
N CYS A 28 11.75 -10.69 3.15
CA CYS A 28 11.48 -11.78 2.22
C CYS A 28 12.60 -11.91 1.17
N GLN A 29 13.12 -10.81 0.62
CA GLN A 29 14.28 -10.88 -0.29
C GLN A 29 15.57 -11.35 0.40
N GLN A 30 15.82 -10.99 1.66
CA GLN A 30 16.95 -11.49 2.44
C GLN A 30 16.88 -13.01 2.62
N ALA A 31 15.70 -13.56 2.91
CA ALA A 31 15.49 -15.00 3.03
C ALA A 31 15.50 -15.73 1.67
N PHE A 32 14.86 -15.15 0.65
CA PHE A 32 14.63 -15.82 -0.63
C PHE A 32 15.84 -15.74 -1.60
N ASN A 33 16.66 -14.69 -1.55
CA ASN A 33 17.81 -14.55 -2.45
C ASN A 33 18.93 -15.60 -2.26
N PRO A 34 19.30 -16.03 -1.04
CA PRO A 34 20.26 -17.12 -0.85
C PRO A 34 19.63 -18.52 -0.99
N SER A 35 18.29 -18.61 -1.04
CA SER A 35 17.57 -19.89 -0.97
C SER A 35 17.84 -20.81 -2.16
N ILE A 36 17.82 -22.12 -1.90
CA ILE A 36 17.88 -23.15 -2.94
C ILE A 36 16.60 -23.12 -3.78
N PHE A 37 15.45 -22.91 -3.13
CA PHE A 37 14.12 -22.90 -3.74
C PHE A 37 13.98 -21.84 -4.85
N PHE A 38 14.44 -20.60 -4.63
CA PHE A 38 14.35 -19.54 -5.64
C PHE A 38 15.58 -19.40 -6.54
N ARG A 39 16.65 -20.19 -6.32
CA ARG A 39 17.86 -20.17 -7.16
C ARG A 39 17.57 -20.30 -8.66
N PRO A 40 16.70 -21.20 -9.16
CA PRO A 40 16.38 -21.30 -10.58
C PRO A 40 15.80 -20.00 -11.16
N MET A 41 15.00 -19.25 -10.40
CA MET A 41 14.45 -17.95 -10.83
C MET A 41 15.55 -16.91 -11.00
N ILE A 42 16.50 -16.85 -10.07
CA ILE A 42 17.61 -15.90 -10.09
C ILE A 42 18.55 -16.21 -11.26
N GLU A 43 18.81 -17.49 -11.52
CA GLU A 43 19.65 -17.96 -12.63
C GLU A 43 19.00 -17.71 -13.99
N ALA A 44 17.70 -18.00 -14.13
CA ALA A 44 16.93 -17.67 -15.34
C ALA A 44 16.94 -16.16 -15.65
N GLU A 45 16.79 -15.31 -14.63
CA GLU A 45 16.87 -13.85 -14.78
C GLU A 45 18.29 -13.36 -15.11
N LYS A 46 19.35 -13.94 -14.50
CA LYS A 46 20.75 -13.68 -14.88
C LYS A 46 20.99 -14.05 -16.36
N ALA A 47 20.56 -15.22 -16.80
CA ALA A 47 20.69 -15.70 -18.17
C ALA A 47 19.90 -14.84 -19.18
N ARG A 48 18.70 -14.38 -18.82
CA ARG A 48 17.90 -13.45 -19.63
C ARG A 48 18.63 -12.11 -19.82
N ARG A 49 19.13 -11.51 -18.73
CA ARG A 49 19.88 -10.23 -18.79
C ARG A 49 21.14 -10.32 -19.65
N LEU A 50 21.85 -11.45 -19.61
CA LEU A 50 23.04 -11.67 -20.44
C LEU A 50 22.70 -11.70 -21.95
N LYS A 51 21.50 -12.19 -22.31
CA LYS A 51 21.02 -12.25 -23.70
C LYS A 51 20.49 -10.92 -24.24
N GLU A 52 20.02 -9.99 -23.40
CA GLU A 52 19.42 -8.70 -23.82
C GLU A 52 20.43 -7.63 -24.29
N SER A 53 21.64 -8.03 -24.70
CA SER A 53 22.76 -7.14 -25.03
C SER A 53 22.71 -6.57 -26.46
N GLY A 54 21.80 -5.63 -26.71
CA GLY A 54 21.76 -4.83 -27.95
C GLY A 54 22.35 -3.42 -27.87
N LYS A 55 22.32 -2.76 -26.70
CA LYS A 55 22.76 -1.35 -26.51
C LYS A 55 23.56 -1.15 -25.22
N GLN A 56 24.81 -0.68 -25.34
CA GLN A 56 25.78 -0.56 -24.23
C GLN A 56 25.26 0.22 -23.00
N PHE A 57 24.45 1.27 -23.19
CA PHE A 57 23.93 2.08 -22.08
C PHE A 57 22.98 1.29 -21.16
N ASN A 58 22.06 0.53 -21.73
CA ASN A 58 21.16 -0.34 -20.96
C ASN A 58 21.94 -1.47 -20.27
N ARG A 59 22.98 -2.00 -20.93
CA ARG A 59 23.89 -3.00 -20.35
C ARG A 59 24.50 -2.50 -19.04
N ARG A 60 25.10 -1.30 -19.03
CA ARG A 60 25.69 -0.69 -17.82
C ARG A 60 24.67 -0.42 -16.70
N LYS A 61 23.39 -0.18 -17.03
CA LYS A 61 22.32 0.00 -16.03
C LYS A 61 21.82 -1.33 -15.47
N ALA A 62 21.80 -2.40 -16.28
CA ALA A 62 21.42 -3.75 -15.88
C ALA A 62 22.53 -4.47 -15.09
N GLU A 63 23.79 -4.34 -15.51
CA GLU A 63 25.01 -4.82 -14.81
C GLU A 63 25.10 -4.28 -13.38
N ARG A 64 24.63 -3.04 -13.15
CA ARG A 64 24.61 -2.38 -11.82
C ARG A 64 23.49 -2.83 -10.90
N LYS A 65 22.53 -3.63 -11.36
CA LYS A 65 21.39 -4.06 -10.55
C LYS A 65 21.55 -5.54 -10.17
N ALA A 66 21.55 -5.82 -8.88
CA ALA A 66 21.53 -7.18 -8.36
C ALA A 66 20.45 -8.04 -9.05
N SER A 67 20.80 -9.30 -9.32
CA SER A 67 19.81 -10.31 -9.73
C SER A 67 19.26 -10.92 -8.45
N GLN A 68 17.99 -10.63 -8.19
CA GLN A 68 17.28 -10.96 -6.95
C GLN A 68 15.87 -11.44 -7.30
N VAL A 69 15.25 -12.16 -6.37
CA VAL A 69 13.84 -12.58 -6.49
C VAL A 69 12.98 -11.34 -6.71
N LYS A 70 12.19 -11.37 -7.79
CA LYS A 70 11.27 -10.30 -8.13
C LYS A 70 10.02 -10.47 -7.27
N ILE A 71 9.79 -9.51 -6.38
CA ILE A 71 8.66 -9.52 -5.45
C ILE A 71 8.01 -8.13 -5.37
N GLY A 72 6.71 -8.10 -5.07
CA GLY A 72 5.92 -6.89 -4.79
C GLY A 72 4.71 -7.23 -3.91
N HIS A 73 3.93 -6.23 -3.51
CA HIS A 73 2.76 -6.42 -2.65
C HIS A 73 1.45 -5.91 -3.27
N GLY A 74 0.34 -6.54 -2.90
CA GLY A 74 -1.02 -6.29 -3.43
C GLY A 74 -1.83 -5.26 -2.62
N GLY A 75 -1.16 -4.28 -2.00
CA GLY A 75 -1.80 -3.26 -1.17
C GLY A 75 -1.01 -2.97 0.11
N THR A 76 -0.83 -1.70 0.43
CA THR A 76 -0.08 -1.27 1.63
C THR A 76 -0.84 -1.60 2.92
N LEU A 77 -0.09 -1.92 3.96
CA LEU A 77 -0.48 -1.81 5.37
C LEU A 77 0.41 -0.77 6.05
N ASP A 78 -0.21 0.03 6.93
CA ASP A 78 0.46 0.98 7.80
C ASP A 78 1.48 0.26 8.72
N PRO A 79 2.52 0.96 9.22
CA PRO A 79 3.54 0.32 10.06
C PRO A 79 2.99 -0.34 11.31
N LEU A 80 2.00 0.30 11.96
CA LEU A 80 1.29 -0.20 13.14
C LEU A 80 0.33 -1.37 12.82
N ALA A 81 -0.13 -1.50 11.58
CA ALA A 81 -1.11 -2.51 11.22
C ALA A 81 -0.48 -3.90 11.05
N THR A 82 -1.13 -4.94 11.56
CA THR A 82 -0.75 -6.35 11.40
C THR A 82 -1.61 -7.05 10.35
N GLY A 83 -1.32 -8.32 10.07
CA GLY A 83 -2.20 -9.20 9.28
C GLY A 83 -1.83 -9.32 7.79
N VAL A 84 -2.82 -9.68 6.97
CA VAL A 84 -2.62 -10.14 5.59
C VAL A 84 -1.97 -9.09 4.70
N LEU A 85 -0.73 -9.33 4.28
CA LEU A 85 -0.05 -8.61 3.20
C LEU A 85 0.13 -9.56 2.01
N ILE A 86 -0.67 -9.38 0.96
CA ILE A 86 -0.54 -10.17 -0.27
C ILE A 86 0.79 -9.85 -0.96
N LEU A 87 1.56 -10.88 -1.30
CA LEU A 87 2.85 -10.84 -1.97
C LEU A 87 2.81 -11.60 -3.30
N GLY A 88 3.33 -10.97 -4.34
CA GLY A 88 3.45 -11.58 -5.67
C GLY A 88 4.91 -11.80 -6.00
N ILE A 89 5.27 -13.00 -6.42
CA ILE A 89 6.63 -13.38 -6.85
C ILE A 89 6.64 -13.55 -8.38
N GLY A 90 7.77 -13.24 -9.03
CA GLY A 90 7.99 -13.52 -10.45
C GLY A 90 6.96 -12.85 -11.36
N THR A 91 6.27 -13.60 -12.20
CA THR A 91 5.17 -13.10 -13.03
C THR A 91 3.90 -12.79 -12.23
N GLY A 92 3.68 -13.41 -11.07
CA GLY A 92 2.59 -13.11 -10.13
C GLY A 92 2.55 -11.64 -9.68
N THR A 93 3.68 -10.94 -9.70
CA THR A 93 3.74 -9.47 -9.54
C THR A 93 2.83 -8.68 -10.49
N LYS A 94 2.48 -9.24 -11.66
CA LYS A 94 1.55 -8.63 -12.64
C LYS A 94 0.09 -8.67 -12.19
N LEU A 95 -0.27 -9.61 -11.31
CA LEU A 95 -1.64 -9.84 -10.83
C LEU A 95 -1.96 -9.00 -9.58
N LEU A 96 -0.96 -8.34 -8.99
CA LEU A 96 -1.09 -7.59 -7.74
C LEU A 96 -2.11 -6.44 -7.79
N SER A 97 -2.40 -5.87 -8.96
CA SER A 97 -3.40 -4.82 -9.12
C SER A 97 -4.82 -5.30 -8.81
N GLN A 98 -5.16 -6.55 -9.13
CA GLN A 98 -6.53 -7.07 -8.90
C GLN A 98 -6.89 -7.13 -7.41
N PHE A 99 -5.88 -7.26 -6.53
CA PHE A 99 -6.05 -7.29 -5.08
C PHE A 99 -6.19 -5.90 -4.46
N LEU A 100 -5.93 -4.82 -5.20
CA LEU A 100 -6.20 -3.47 -4.71
C LEU A 100 -7.71 -3.24 -4.58
N ASP A 101 -8.50 -3.72 -5.54
CA ASP A 101 -9.94 -3.48 -5.64
C ASP A 101 -10.83 -4.50 -4.90
N CYS A 102 -10.25 -5.58 -4.38
CA CYS A 102 -10.99 -6.57 -3.58
C CYS A 102 -11.46 -6.02 -2.22
N THR A 103 -12.47 -6.67 -1.61
CA THR A 103 -12.89 -6.38 -0.24
C THR A 103 -11.84 -6.79 0.78
N LYS A 104 -11.77 -6.05 1.88
CA LYS A 104 -10.81 -6.23 2.97
C LYS A 104 -11.57 -6.22 4.28
N THR A 105 -11.29 -7.17 5.15
CA THR A 105 -11.86 -7.20 6.50
C THR A 105 -10.76 -6.86 7.49
N TYR A 106 -11.03 -5.91 8.38
CA TYR A 106 -10.13 -5.45 9.42
C TYR A 106 -10.76 -5.64 10.80
N GLU A 107 -9.91 -5.83 11.80
CA GLU A 107 -10.24 -5.61 13.20
C GLU A 107 -9.39 -4.45 13.71
N THR A 108 -10.01 -3.50 14.40
CA THR A 108 -9.34 -2.30 14.91
C THR A 108 -9.76 -2.01 16.33
N THR A 109 -8.81 -1.52 17.14
CA THR A 109 -9.09 -1.07 18.51
C THR A 109 -9.06 0.45 18.54
N VAL A 110 -10.16 1.06 18.96
CA VAL A 110 -10.37 2.51 19.04
C VAL A 110 -10.36 2.92 20.51
N VAL A 111 -9.58 3.95 20.84
CA VAL A 111 -9.53 4.56 22.18
C VAL A 111 -10.09 5.96 22.10
N PHE A 112 -11.02 6.31 22.99
CA PHE A 112 -11.69 7.61 23.00
C PHE A 112 -10.89 8.67 23.77
N GLY A 113 -11.32 9.94 23.68
CA GLY A 113 -10.79 11.06 24.45
C GLY A 113 -9.61 11.84 23.86
N VAL A 114 -8.92 11.32 22.84
CA VAL A 114 -7.77 12.00 22.20
C VAL A 114 -7.83 11.98 20.68
N SER A 115 -7.31 13.03 20.04
CA SER A 115 -7.10 13.11 18.58
C SER A 115 -5.62 13.32 18.28
N THR A 116 -5.11 12.67 17.23
CA THR A 116 -3.69 12.75 16.81
C THR A 116 -3.54 13.16 15.35
N ASP A 117 -2.35 13.61 14.95
CA ASP A 117 -2.05 14.01 13.57
C ASP A 117 -2.06 12.85 12.56
N THR A 118 -1.68 11.64 12.99
CA THR A 118 -1.73 10.41 12.17
C THR A 118 -3.09 9.70 12.20
N TYR A 119 -3.97 10.06 13.14
CA TYR A 119 -5.14 9.30 13.63
C TYR A 119 -4.83 7.91 14.21
N ASP A 120 -3.57 7.63 14.56
CA ASP A 120 -3.16 6.44 15.30
C ASP A 120 -2.32 6.79 16.54
N ARG A 121 -2.06 5.80 17.40
CA ARG A 121 -1.29 5.96 18.65
C ARG A 121 0.22 6.26 18.47
N VAL A 122 0.71 6.39 17.24
CA VAL A 122 2.10 6.74 16.92
C VAL A 122 2.22 8.23 16.59
N GLY A 123 1.10 8.89 16.30
CA GLY A 123 1.05 10.33 16.10
C GLY A 123 1.11 11.13 17.40
N ARG A 124 1.22 12.44 17.23
CA ARG A 124 1.28 13.44 18.29
C ARG A 124 -0.13 13.93 18.63
N VAL A 125 -0.38 14.21 19.91
CA VAL A 125 -1.67 14.68 20.44
C VAL A 125 -1.96 16.09 19.93
N LEU A 126 -3.05 16.22 19.20
CA LEU A 126 -3.57 17.51 18.72
C LEU A 126 -4.49 18.13 19.76
N ALA A 127 -5.46 17.35 20.24
CA ALA A 127 -6.52 17.77 21.14
C ALA A 127 -7.01 16.61 22.02
N ARG A 128 -7.45 16.95 23.24
CA ARG A 128 -8.12 16.06 24.19
C ARG A 128 -9.57 16.51 24.37
N LYS A 129 -10.50 15.59 24.56
CA LYS A 129 -11.94 15.85 24.76
C LYS A 129 -12.51 14.89 25.80
N GLY A 130 -13.60 15.30 26.45
CA GLY A 130 -14.33 14.45 27.39
C GLY A 130 -14.86 13.16 26.74
N TYR A 131 -14.95 12.10 27.54
CA TYR A 131 -15.36 10.75 27.14
C TYR A 131 -16.38 10.12 28.10
N ASP A 132 -16.75 10.79 29.19
CA ASP A 132 -17.66 10.29 30.24
C ASP A 132 -19.05 9.91 29.69
N HIS A 133 -19.46 10.55 28.59
CA HIS A 133 -20.73 10.31 27.91
C HIS A 133 -20.67 9.22 26.84
N VAL A 134 -19.51 8.61 26.59
CA VAL A 134 -19.31 7.61 25.53
C VAL A 134 -19.63 6.21 26.06
N THR A 135 -20.89 5.80 25.93
CA THR A 135 -21.35 4.45 26.31
C THR A 135 -21.33 3.47 25.15
N LYS A 136 -21.34 2.17 25.48
CA LYS A 136 -21.40 1.07 24.51
C LYS A 136 -22.59 1.22 23.55
N GLU A 137 -23.78 1.53 24.06
CA GLU A 137 -25.03 1.64 23.29
C GLU A 137 -24.96 2.82 22.31
N LEU A 138 -24.34 3.92 22.72
CA LEU A 138 -24.12 5.08 21.86
C LEU A 138 -23.15 4.73 20.71
N VAL A 139 -22.09 3.97 21.00
CA VAL A 139 -21.18 3.46 19.97
C VAL A 139 -21.89 2.50 19.02
N GLU A 140 -22.62 1.49 19.51
CA GLU A 140 -23.38 0.55 18.68
C GLU A 140 -24.38 1.28 17.74
N LYS A 141 -25.06 2.31 18.26
CA LYS A 141 -25.96 3.16 17.47
C LYS A 141 -25.21 3.93 16.37
N GLU A 142 -24.12 4.61 16.70
CA GLU A 142 -23.37 5.41 15.71
C GLU A 142 -22.67 4.52 14.67
N LEU A 143 -22.23 3.30 15.02
CA LEU A 143 -21.64 2.33 14.08
C LEU A 143 -22.59 1.96 12.93
N ALA A 144 -23.91 1.95 13.15
CA ALA A 144 -24.88 1.72 12.10
C ALA A 144 -24.82 2.80 11.00
N SER A 145 -24.48 4.05 11.36
CA SER A 145 -24.39 5.19 10.44
C SER A 145 -23.11 5.21 9.58
N PHE A 146 -22.19 4.25 9.80
CA PHE A 146 -20.99 4.06 8.98
C PHE A 146 -21.13 2.93 7.94
N ARG A 147 -22.26 2.20 7.94
CA ARG A 147 -22.52 1.12 6.98
C ARG A 147 -23.01 1.68 5.64
N GLY A 148 -22.57 1.08 4.55
CA GLY A 148 -22.85 1.49 3.18
C GLY A 148 -21.88 2.55 2.64
N LYS A 149 -22.34 3.29 1.63
CA LYS A 149 -21.54 4.28 0.90
C LYS A 149 -21.46 5.60 1.66
N GLN A 150 -20.24 6.06 1.89
CA GLN A 150 -19.95 7.34 2.52
C GLN A 150 -18.81 8.06 1.81
N THR A 151 -18.77 9.38 1.91
CA THR A 151 -17.59 10.17 1.53
C THR A 151 -16.63 10.19 2.70
N GLN A 152 -15.39 9.73 2.49
CA GLN A 152 -14.33 9.76 3.50
C GLN A 152 -13.15 10.57 2.99
N ILE A 153 -12.60 11.45 3.83
CA ILE A 153 -11.36 12.16 3.51
C ILE A 153 -10.15 11.29 3.93
N PRO A 154 -9.23 11.00 3.01
CA PRO A 154 -7.97 10.32 3.33
C PRO A 154 -7.17 11.05 4.42
N PRO A 155 -6.51 10.34 5.34
CA PRO A 155 -5.67 10.98 6.34
C PRO A 155 -4.44 11.61 5.66
N LEU A 156 -3.94 12.70 6.26
CA LEU A 156 -2.75 13.41 5.79
C LEU A 156 -1.54 12.45 5.65
N TYR A 157 -1.35 11.58 6.64
CA TYR A 157 -0.35 10.51 6.58
C TYR A 157 -0.82 9.31 5.74
N SER A 158 -0.97 9.52 4.43
CA SER A 158 -1.34 8.48 3.46
C SER A 158 -0.37 8.42 2.27
N ALA A 159 -0.38 7.27 1.58
CA ALA A 159 0.42 7.04 0.37
C ALA A 159 -0.20 7.66 -0.91
N LEU A 160 -1.31 8.39 -0.77
CA LEU A 160 -1.93 9.11 -1.89
C LEU A 160 -0.97 10.17 -2.44
N LYS A 161 -0.88 10.29 -3.77
CA LYS A 161 0.02 11.24 -4.42
C LYS A 161 -0.67 12.55 -4.79
N MET A 162 -0.01 13.66 -4.48
CA MET A 162 -0.29 14.99 -5.04
C MET A 162 0.96 15.47 -5.76
N ASN A 163 0.81 15.95 -7.01
CA ASN A 163 1.91 16.41 -7.87
C ASN A 163 3.11 15.43 -7.93
N GLY A 164 2.82 14.13 -7.95
CA GLY A 164 3.81 13.04 -8.02
C GLY A 164 4.41 12.59 -6.68
N LYS A 165 4.36 13.42 -5.62
CA LYS A 165 4.82 13.10 -4.26
C LYS A 165 3.69 12.52 -3.38
N PRO A 166 3.94 11.51 -2.52
CA PRO A 166 2.99 11.05 -1.50
C PRO A 166 2.66 12.11 -0.43
N LEU A 167 1.43 12.11 0.09
CA LEU A 167 0.96 13.05 1.13
C LEU A 167 1.78 12.97 2.42
N TYR A 168 2.16 11.76 2.87
CA TYR A 168 3.02 11.60 4.04
C TYR A 168 4.39 12.30 3.92
N GLU A 169 4.87 12.59 2.70
CA GLU A 169 6.13 13.32 2.49
C GLU A 169 5.94 14.82 2.74
N TYR A 170 4.81 15.40 2.34
CA TYR A 170 4.48 16.79 2.65
C TYR A 170 4.34 17.02 4.16
N ALA A 171 3.64 16.11 4.85
CA ALA A 171 3.48 16.13 6.30
C ALA A 171 4.84 16.12 7.02
N ARG A 172 5.72 15.18 6.67
CA ARG A 172 7.06 15.05 7.27
C ARG A 172 8.04 16.16 6.88
N GLU A 173 7.88 16.78 5.71
CA GLU A 173 8.66 17.96 5.31
C GLU A 173 8.14 19.26 5.96
N GLY A 174 7.03 19.21 6.72
CA GLY A 174 6.35 20.37 7.30
C GLY A 174 5.88 21.36 6.24
N LYS A 175 5.48 20.87 5.06
CA LYS A 175 5.12 21.72 3.92
C LYS A 175 3.61 21.76 3.71
N PRO A 176 3.04 22.93 3.37
CA PRO A 176 1.64 23.02 3.01
C PRO A 176 1.36 22.10 1.80
N ILE A 177 0.21 21.45 1.83
CA ILE A 177 -0.24 20.61 0.72
C ILE A 177 -0.63 21.51 -0.46
N PRO A 178 -0.21 21.22 -1.72
CA PRO A 178 -0.45 22.14 -2.85
C PRO A 178 -1.93 22.34 -3.24
N ARG A 179 -2.83 21.56 -2.66
CA ARG A 179 -4.28 21.59 -2.83
C ARG A 179 -4.93 20.82 -1.69
N GLU A 180 -6.20 21.09 -1.47
CA GLU A 180 -7.04 20.39 -0.50
C GLU A 180 -7.14 18.88 -0.77
N ILE A 181 -7.38 18.10 0.29
CA ILE A 181 -7.62 16.66 0.16
C ILE A 181 -9.09 16.45 -0.20
N GLU A 182 -9.34 16.04 -1.45
CA GLU A 182 -10.67 15.66 -1.93
C GLU A 182 -11.19 14.39 -1.21
N GLY A 183 -12.40 14.47 -0.66
CA GLY A 183 -13.14 13.32 -0.16
C GLY A 183 -13.43 12.27 -1.24
N ARG A 184 -13.43 10.99 -0.84
CA ARG A 184 -13.59 9.83 -1.72
C ARG A 184 -14.80 9.02 -1.33
N GLN A 185 -15.57 8.57 -2.32
CA GLN A 185 -16.59 7.56 -2.06
C GLN A 185 -15.93 6.24 -1.68
N VAL A 186 -16.29 5.73 -0.51
CA VAL A 186 -15.89 4.43 0.02
C VAL A 186 -17.13 3.71 0.55
N ASP A 187 -17.09 2.39 0.59
CA ASP A 187 -18.24 1.56 0.97
C ASP A 187 -17.83 0.57 2.08
N ALA A 188 -18.53 0.60 3.22
CA ALA A 188 -18.37 -0.33 4.32
C ALA A 188 -19.56 -1.29 4.37
N LEU A 189 -19.33 -2.51 3.92
CA LEU A 189 -20.35 -3.54 3.76
C LEU A 189 -20.84 -4.05 5.12
N GLU A 190 -19.90 -4.21 6.06
CA GLU A 190 -20.15 -4.70 7.42
C GLU A 190 -19.36 -3.83 8.40
N VAL A 191 -19.99 -3.49 9.53
CA VAL A 191 -19.36 -2.78 10.66
C VAL A 191 -19.99 -3.35 11.93
N GLU A 192 -19.19 -3.94 12.80
CA GLU A 192 -19.63 -4.69 13.99
C GLU A 192 -18.78 -4.32 15.21
N LEU A 193 -19.42 -4.07 16.35
CA LEU A 193 -18.73 -4.04 17.64
C LEU A 193 -18.39 -5.49 18.04
N VAL A 194 -17.10 -5.79 18.20
CA VAL A 194 -16.61 -7.10 18.63
C VAL A 194 -16.47 -7.14 20.14
N GLU A 195 -15.93 -6.07 20.74
CA GLU A 195 -15.59 -6.01 22.16
C GLU A 195 -15.71 -4.59 22.68
N TRP A 196 -16.23 -4.45 23.90
CA TRP A 196 -16.31 -3.18 24.63
C TRP A 196 -15.38 -3.26 25.85
N TYR A 197 -14.53 -2.24 26.01
CA TYR A 197 -13.65 -2.11 27.15
C TYR A 197 -14.09 -0.90 27.98
N GLU A 198 -14.59 -1.17 29.19
CA GLU A 198 -14.88 -0.11 30.16
C GLU A 198 -13.61 0.64 30.56
N PRO A 199 -13.75 1.89 31.07
CA PRO A 199 -12.70 2.58 31.82
C PRO A 199 -11.99 1.65 32.81
N GLY A 200 -10.67 1.80 32.93
CA GLY A 200 -9.81 0.98 33.79
C GLY A 200 -9.61 -0.48 33.37
N LYS A 201 -10.36 -1.03 32.41
CA LYS A 201 -10.30 -2.46 32.05
C LYS A 201 -9.39 -2.80 30.85
N HIS A 202 -8.66 -1.82 30.30
CA HIS A 202 -7.74 -2.06 29.18
C HIS A 202 -6.40 -1.33 29.29
N ASN A 203 -5.40 -1.85 28.57
CA ASN A 203 -4.04 -1.30 28.53
C ASN A 203 -3.75 -0.42 27.30
N HIS A 204 -4.71 -0.22 26.39
CA HIS A 204 -4.54 0.71 25.28
C HIS A 204 -4.39 2.14 25.79
N ARG A 205 -3.23 2.76 25.56
CA ARG A 205 -2.86 4.09 26.08
C ARG A 205 -2.88 5.13 24.96
N TRP A 206 -3.16 6.39 25.32
CA TRP A 206 -2.92 7.53 24.43
C TRP A 206 -1.42 7.74 24.19
N PRO A 207 -1.01 8.34 23.05
CA PRO A 207 0.34 8.87 22.92
C PRO A 207 0.57 10.02 23.91
N THR A 208 1.83 10.21 24.29
CA THR A 208 2.26 11.22 25.27
C THR A 208 2.94 12.43 24.63
N GLU A 209 3.35 12.34 23.37
CA GLU A 209 3.92 13.47 22.63
C GLU A 209 2.80 14.43 22.21
N GLU A 210 2.88 15.68 22.63
CA GLU A 210 1.97 16.75 22.20
C GLU A 210 2.47 17.35 20.88
N ALA A 211 1.55 17.67 19.96
CA ALA A 211 1.88 18.22 18.65
C ALA A 211 2.43 19.65 18.75
N GLU A 212 3.34 20.01 17.85
CA GLU A 212 3.85 21.38 17.74
C GLU A 212 2.81 22.30 17.07
N ALA A 213 2.94 23.62 17.26
CA ALA A 213 1.97 24.58 16.72
C ALA A 213 1.79 24.46 15.19
N ALA A 214 2.86 24.16 14.45
CA ALA A 214 2.80 23.93 13.01
C ALA A 214 1.94 22.69 12.63
N GLU A 215 2.06 21.61 13.40
CA GLU A 215 1.31 20.36 13.19
C GLU A 215 -0.16 20.54 13.57
N ARG A 216 -0.43 21.30 14.65
CA ARG A 216 -1.80 21.71 15.02
C ARG A 216 -2.45 22.53 13.91
N ASN A 217 -1.80 23.60 13.43
CA ASN A 217 -2.33 24.43 12.35
C ASN A 217 -2.60 23.63 11.06
N LEU A 218 -1.69 22.73 10.67
CA LEU A 218 -1.87 21.88 9.48
C LEU A 218 -3.04 20.90 9.63
N ALA A 219 -3.22 20.32 10.83
CA ALA A 219 -4.34 19.43 11.11
C ALA A 219 -5.68 20.19 11.17
N GLU A 220 -5.70 21.39 11.76
CA GLU A 220 -6.86 22.27 11.77
C GLU A 220 -7.27 22.70 10.37
N GLN A 221 -6.32 23.03 9.49
CA GLN A 221 -6.58 23.34 8.08
C GLN A 221 -7.27 22.15 7.39
N VAL A 222 -6.77 20.91 7.57
CA VAL A 222 -7.38 19.70 7.00
C VAL A 222 -8.77 19.43 7.58
N TRP A 223 -8.99 19.65 8.88
CA TRP A 223 -10.32 19.52 9.51
C TRP A 223 -11.30 20.60 9.08
N ARG A 224 -10.84 21.83 8.83
CA ARG A 224 -11.66 22.94 8.32
C ARG A 224 -12.12 22.65 6.89
N VAL A 225 -11.21 22.19 6.02
CA VAL A 225 -11.51 21.68 4.68
C VAL A 225 -12.54 20.54 4.73
N LYS A 226 -12.36 19.58 5.65
CA LYS A 226 -13.34 18.50 5.85
C LYS A 226 -14.73 19.04 6.17
N LYS A 227 -14.83 19.94 7.14
CA LYS A 227 -16.09 20.57 7.54
C LYS A 227 -16.75 21.35 6.40
N GLN A 228 -15.97 21.98 5.52
CA GLN A 228 -16.47 22.67 4.32
C GLN A 228 -17.00 21.69 3.27
N GLN A 229 -16.28 20.60 2.99
CA GLN A 229 -16.75 19.54 2.07
C GLN A 229 -18.01 18.83 2.59
N GLU A 230 -18.15 18.67 3.92
CA GLU A 230 -19.32 18.07 4.56
C GLU A 230 -20.53 19.02 4.63
N THR A 231 -20.33 20.33 4.81
CA THR A 231 -21.43 21.31 5.00
C THR A 231 -21.75 22.15 3.75
N GLY A 232 -20.93 22.08 2.70
CA GLY A 232 -21.12 22.82 1.45
C GLY A 232 -20.91 24.34 1.55
N LYS A 233 -20.41 24.86 2.68
CA LYS A 233 -20.13 26.29 2.89
C LYS A 233 -18.68 26.61 2.59
N THR A 234 -18.45 27.65 1.79
CA THR A 234 -17.12 28.25 1.54
C THR A 234 -16.71 29.18 2.69
N LEU A 235 -15.39 29.37 2.86
CA LEU A 235 -14.78 30.31 3.82
C LEU A 235 -15.39 31.73 3.72
N THR A 236 -15.47 32.43 4.85
CA THR A 236 -15.59 33.89 4.83
C THR A 236 -14.25 34.53 4.40
N PRO A 237 -14.24 35.78 3.90
CA PRO A 237 -13.00 36.48 3.56
C PRO A 237 -12.04 36.60 4.76
N GLU A 238 -12.58 36.89 5.95
CA GLU A 238 -11.83 37.04 7.20
C GLU A 238 -11.17 35.73 7.66
N GLU A 239 -11.88 34.60 7.57
CA GLU A 239 -11.33 33.27 7.89
C GLU A 239 -10.20 32.86 6.93
N LYS A 240 -10.23 33.37 5.69
CA LYS A 240 -9.20 33.11 4.69
C LYS A 240 -7.94 33.94 4.95
N GLU A 241 -8.11 35.23 5.26
CA GLU A 241 -7.00 36.14 5.56
C GLU A 241 -6.22 35.69 6.81
N GLN A 242 -6.91 35.18 7.83
CA GLN A 242 -6.28 34.55 9.01
C GLN A 242 -5.50 33.27 8.67
N ASP A 243 -5.92 32.48 7.68
CA ASP A 243 -5.19 31.28 7.25
C ASP A 243 -3.93 31.65 6.47
N ASP A 244 -4.04 32.59 5.53
CA ASP A 244 -2.93 33.11 4.75
C ASP A 244 -1.88 33.77 5.68
N GLU A 245 -2.30 34.49 6.72
CA GLU A 245 -1.43 35.04 7.76
C GLU A 245 -0.76 33.96 8.62
N ALA A 246 -1.49 32.92 9.04
CA ALA A 246 -0.93 31.80 9.81
C ALA A 246 0.12 31.00 9.01
N ILE A 247 -0.10 30.82 7.69
CA ILE A 247 0.86 30.20 6.77
C ILE A 247 2.11 31.08 6.63
N ALA A 248 1.94 32.39 6.40
CA ALA A 248 3.05 33.33 6.31
C ALA A 248 3.86 33.44 7.62
N ALA A 249 3.20 33.35 8.77
CA ALA A 249 3.84 33.28 10.08
C ALA A 249 4.69 32.00 10.23
N HIS A 250 4.21 30.86 9.72
CA HIS A 250 4.98 29.61 9.72
C HIS A 250 6.18 29.67 8.76
N GLU A 251 6.01 30.14 7.53
CA GLU A 251 7.11 30.30 6.57
C GLU A 251 8.18 31.27 7.07
N SER A 252 7.78 32.39 7.67
CA SER A 252 8.72 33.36 8.24
C SER A 252 9.41 32.87 9.52
N PHE A 253 8.74 32.07 10.36
CA PHE A 253 9.37 31.37 11.48
C PHE A 253 10.43 30.37 11.00
N LYS A 254 10.09 29.56 9.99
CA LYS A 254 11.01 28.60 9.38
C LYS A 254 12.21 29.28 8.75
N LYS A 255 11.99 30.36 7.99
CA LYS A 255 13.06 31.17 7.40
C LYS A 255 13.99 31.74 8.47
N ARG A 256 13.45 32.32 9.56
CA ARG A 256 14.22 32.80 10.71
C ARG A 256 14.89 31.68 11.52
N PHE A 257 14.50 30.43 11.36
CA PHE A 257 15.15 29.28 11.99
C PHE A 257 16.32 28.78 11.12
N GLU A 258 16.11 28.68 9.81
CA GLU A 258 17.15 28.37 8.82
C GLU A 258 18.24 29.46 8.79
N GLU A 259 17.87 30.75 8.77
CA GLU A 259 18.80 31.89 8.86
C GLU A 259 19.63 31.87 10.17
N ARG A 260 19.04 31.45 11.31
CA ARG A 260 19.77 31.27 12.59
C ARG A 260 20.71 30.06 12.60
N GLN A 261 20.45 29.03 11.80
CA GLN A 261 21.40 27.92 11.64
C GLN A 261 22.56 28.32 10.72
N ASP A 262 22.30 29.07 9.65
CA ASP A 262 23.35 29.56 8.74
C ASP A 262 24.26 30.61 9.42
N GLU A 263 23.74 31.47 10.30
CA GLU A 263 24.58 32.39 11.10
C GLU A 263 25.53 31.66 12.08
N LEU A 264 25.21 30.43 12.48
CA LEU A 264 26.09 29.60 13.32
C LEU A 264 27.19 28.87 12.54
N ILE A 265 27.13 28.85 11.20
CA ILE A 265 28.14 28.21 10.34
C ILE A 265 29.05 29.28 9.72
N ARG A 266 29.90 29.87 10.57
CA ARG A 266 31.12 30.54 10.09
C ARG A 266 32.28 29.56 10.02
N ASP A 267 32.27 28.74 8.97
CA ASP A 267 33.48 28.05 8.52
C ASP A 267 33.68 28.17 7.00
N VAL A 268 34.92 28.50 6.65
CA VAL A 268 35.37 28.83 5.28
C VAL A 268 35.10 27.65 4.33
N PRO A 269 34.67 27.87 3.07
CA PRO A 269 34.38 26.78 2.14
C PRO A 269 35.61 25.91 1.87
N SER A 270 35.69 24.77 2.55
CA SER A 270 36.70 23.76 2.27
C SER A 270 36.51 23.27 0.82
N LYS A 271 37.50 23.56 -0.02
CA LYS A 271 37.49 23.17 -1.44
C LYS A 271 37.15 21.68 -1.52
N LYS A 272 36.11 21.33 -2.28
CA LYS A 272 35.70 19.95 -2.57
C LYS A 272 36.93 19.08 -2.82
N GLN A 273 37.35 18.30 -1.82
CA GLN A 273 38.24 17.19 -2.08
C GLN A 273 37.47 16.27 -3.03
N ARG A 274 37.95 16.19 -4.27
CA ARG A 274 37.45 15.22 -5.23
C ARG A 274 37.66 13.87 -4.57
N HIS A 275 36.57 13.24 -4.14
CA HIS A 275 36.60 11.90 -3.58
C HIS A 275 37.44 11.05 -4.54
N VAL A 276 38.60 10.60 -4.07
CA VAL A 276 39.50 9.80 -4.90
C VAL A 276 38.71 8.55 -5.21
N LYS A 277 38.23 8.46 -6.46
CA LYS A 277 37.72 7.21 -6.99
C LYS A 277 38.88 6.25 -6.84
N ASN A 278 38.74 5.28 -5.95
CA ASN A 278 39.61 4.12 -5.93
C ASN A 278 39.23 3.30 -7.16
N ASN A 279 39.68 3.80 -8.30
CA ASN A 279 39.33 3.37 -9.64
C ASN A 279 40.20 2.14 -9.90
N LYS A 280 39.89 1.03 -9.21
CA LYS A 280 40.42 -0.28 -9.56
C LYS A 280 39.90 -0.57 -10.96
N ALA A 281 40.71 -0.21 -11.96
CA ALA A 281 40.32 -0.23 -13.34
C ALA A 281 39.91 -1.66 -13.71
N MET A 282 38.65 -1.86 -14.08
CA MET A 282 38.19 -3.09 -14.71
C MET A 282 38.71 -3.13 -16.16
N MET A 283 40.03 -3.22 -16.29
CA MET A 283 40.75 -3.58 -17.52
C MET A 283 41.08 -5.08 -17.45
N SER A 284 40.02 -5.90 -17.46
CA SER A 284 40.12 -7.31 -17.83
C SER A 284 38.77 -7.76 -18.38
N GLY A 285 38.78 -8.56 -19.45
CA GLY A 285 37.58 -9.13 -20.07
C GLY A 285 36.97 -10.29 -19.27
N GLY A 286 37.15 -10.30 -17.95
CA GLY A 286 36.52 -11.27 -17.05
C GLY A 286 35.12 -10.82 -16.65
N LEU A 287 34.19 -11.77 -16.55
CA LEU A 287 32.89 -11.56 -15.91
C LEU A 287 33.12 -11.24 -14.43
N GLY A 288 33.18 -9.95 -14.09
CA GLY A 288 33.18 -9.52 -12.69
C GLY A 288 31.92 -10.01 -11.97
N ALA A 289 32.05 -10.38 -10.69
CA ALA A 289 30.92 -10.81 -9.90
C ALA A 289 29.79 -9.76 -9.93
N MET A 290 28.56 -10.21 -10.21
CA MET A 290 27.39 -9.34 -10.22
C MET A 290 27.20 -8.72 -8.83
N PRO A 291 26.79 -7.44 -8.72
CA PRO A 291 26.65 -6.78 -7.43
C PRO A 291 25.59 -7.47 -6.57
N GLU A 292 25.90 -7.65 -5.29
CA GLU A 292 24.96 -8.18 -4.30
C GLU A 292 23.88 -7.14 -3.92
N PRO A 293 22.67 -7.59 -3.52
CA PRO A 293 21.62 -6.69 -3.06
C PRO A 293 21.98 -6.09 -1.69
N VAL A 294 22.06 -4.76 -1.62
CA VAL A 294 22.18 -4.03 -0.35
C VAL A 294 20.79 -3.78 0.23
N TYR A 295 20.54 -4.29 1.43
CA TYR A 295 19.28 -4.10 2.15
C TYR A 295 19.36 -2.89 3.09
N SER A 296 18.20 -2.27 3.33
CA SER A 296 18.07 -1.07 4.16
C SER A 296 17.04 -1.29 5.24
N ASN A 297 17.41 -1.00 6.49
CA ASN A 297 16.55 -1.15 7.67
C ASN A 297 15.75 0.13 7.97
N LYS A 298 15.69 1.09 7.04
CA LYS A 298 14.91 2.34 7.19
C LYS A 298 13.39 2.16 7.38
N GLY A 299 12.89 0.92 7.33
CA GLY A 299 11.47 0.61 7.46
C GLY A 299 11.12 -0.41 8.54
N SER A 300 12.06 -0.78 9.42
CA SER A 300 11.85 -1.61 10.61
C SER A 300 11.71 -0.73 11.86
N ASN A 301 11.05 -1.23 12.91
CA ASN A 301 10.91 -0.57 14.23
C ASN A 301 10.35 0.86 14.16
N LEU A 302 9.41 1.10 13.23
CA LEU A 302 8.73 2.38 12.99
C LEU A 302 7.64 2.71 14.02
N VAL A 303 7.39 1.83 14.98
CA VAL A 303 6.33 1.96 15.98
C VAL A 303 6.95 1.65 17.33
N PRO A 304 6.83 2.53 18.33
CA PRO A 304 7.33 2.24 19.66
C PRO A 304 6.56 1.05 20.25
N PRO A 305 7.23 0.19 21.04
CA PRO A 305 6.55 -0.88 21.77
C PRO A 305 5.45 -0.27 22.65
N THR A 306 4.38 -1.02 22.85
CA THR A 306 3.36 -0.65 23.83
C THR A 306 4.01 -0.53 25.21
N PRO A 307 3.69 0.52 26.00
CA PRO A 307 4.18 0.62 27.37
C PRO A 307 3.84 -0.64 28.17
N ASP A 308 4.73 -1.05 29.06
CA ASP A 308 4.44 -2.16 29.96
C ASP A 308 3.25 -1.83 30.87
N SER A 309 2.51 -2.85 31.28
CA SER A 309 1.43 -2.84 32.27
C SER A 309 1.77 -2.06 33.55
N ASN A 310 3.02 -2.13 33.99
CA ASN A 310 3.53 -1.39 35.17
C ASN A 310 3.71 0.12 34.92
N THR A 311 3.63 0.60 33.67
CA THR A 311 3.76 2.02 33.32
C THR A 311 2.44 2.74 33.66
N PRO A 312 2.45 3.77 34.53
CA PRO A 312 1.24 4.53 34.86
C PRO A 312 0.54 5.09 33.61
N PRO A 313 -0.80 5.13 33.57
CA PRO A 313 -1.52 5.73 32.46
C PRO A 313 -1.24 7.24 32.31
N PRO A 314 -1.42 7.81 31.10
CA PRO A 314 -1.30 9.26 30.84
C PRO A 314 -2.54 10.06 31.28
N TRP A 315 -3.36 9.47 32.17
CA TRP A 315 -4.61 9.99 32.71
C TRP A 315 -4.66 9.72 34.23
N SER A 316 -5.44 10.53 34.95
CA SER A 316 -5.48 10.54 36.42
C SER A 316 -6.72 9.86 37.03
N ASP A 317 -7.68 9.49 36.17
CA ASP A 317 -8.95 8.86 36.48
C ASP A 317 -8.92 7.36 36.11
N GLU A 318 -10.09 6.72 35.94
CA GLU A 318 -10.16 5.34 35.44
C GLU A 318 -9.69 5.22 33.98
N GLY A 319 -9.78 6.32 33.22
CA GLY A 319 -9.34 6.43 31.84
C GLY A 319 -10.47 6.43 30.82
N PRO A 320 -10.13 6.62 29.53
CA PRO A 320 -11.11 6.54 28.46
C PRO A 320 -11.68 5.12 28.34
N PRO A 321 -12.92 4.97 27.84
CA PRO A 321 -13.35 3.70 27.27
C PRO A 321 -12.58 3.39 25.97
N ALA A 322 -12.61 2.13 25.58
CA ALA A 322 -12.13 1.69 24.26
C ALA A 322 -13.06 0.61 23.69
N CYS A 323 -12.95 0.37 22.39
CA CYS A 323 -13.73 -0.68 21.73
C CYS A 323 -12.95 -1.36 20.61
N LYS A 324 -13.23 -2.65 20.39
CA LYS A 324 -12.74 -3.41 19.24
C LYS A 324 -13.85 -3.53 18.21
N ILE A 325 -13.59 -3.10 16.99
CA ILE A 325 -14.56 -3.07 15.88
C ILE A 325 -14.03 -3.93 14.73
N ARG A 326 -14.91 -4.76 14.14
CA ARG A 326 -14.65 -5.46 12.88
C ARG A 326 -15.38 -4.74 11.75
N LEU A 327 -14.72 -4.59 10.62
CA LEU A 327 -15.26 -3.88 9.45
C LEU A 327 -14.82 -4.54 8.14
N THR A 328 -15.79 -4.84 7.27
CA THR A 328 -15.55 -5.31 5.89
C THR A 328 -15.80 -4.17 4.92
N VAL A 329 -14.76 -3.75 4.22
CA VAL A 329 -14.74 -2.52 3.42
C VAL A 329 -14.21 -2.77 2.00
N THR A 330 -14.56 -1.86 1.10
CA THR A 330 -14.08 -1.78 -0.28
C THR A 330 -12.68 -1.15 -0.38
N SER A 331 -12.15 -1.01 -1.61
CA SER A 331 -10.85 -0.37 -1.83
C SER A 331 -10.86 1.12 -1.50
N GLY A 332 -9.72 1.66 -1.05
CA GLY A 332 -9.58 3.07 -0.70
C GLY A 332 -10.11 3.49 0.67
N TYR A 333 -10.77 2.61 1.43
CA TYR A 333 -11.22 2.89 2.80
C TYR A 333 -10.04 2.98 3.78
N TYR A 334 -10.00 4.06 4.57
CA TYR A 334 -9.02 4.31 5.63
C TYR A 334 -9.63 4.08 7.01
N VAL A 335 -9.16 3.04 7.69
CA VAL A 335 -9.62 2.70 9.05
C VAL A 335 -9.22 3.78 10.07
N ARG A 336 -8.07 4.42 9.86
CA ARG A 336 -7.62 5.58 10.64
C ARG A 336 -8.59 6.76 10.60
N SER A 337 -9.07 7.15 9.41
CA SER A 337 -10.11 8.18 9.28
C SER A 337 -11.41 7.73 9.97
N PHE A 338 -11.85 6.49 9.76
CA PHE A 338 -13.04 5.94 10.46
C PHE A 338 -12.96 6.05 11.99
N CYS A 339 -11.80 5.75 12.60
CA CYS A 339 -11.63 5.89 14.05
C CYS A 339 -11.83 7.34 14.51
N HIS A 340 -11.19 8.29 13.83
CA HIS A 340 -11.32 9.72 14.10
C HIS A 340 -12.76 10.24 13.85
N ASP A 341 -13.40 9.78 12.77
CA ASP A 341 -14.78 10.13 12.41
C ASP A 341 -15.78 9.61 13.46
N LEU A 342 -15.59 8.39 13.97
CA LEU A 342 -16.41 7.80 15.03
C LEU A 342 -16.33 8.63 16.32
N GLY A 343 -15.11 8.96 16.78
CA GLY A 343 -14.93 9.85 17.93
C GLY A 343 -15.61 11.20 17.75
N THR A 344 -15.55 11.75 16.53
CA THR A 344 -16.20 13.03 16.19
C THR A 344 -17.73 12.96 16.24
N ARG A 345 -18.35 11.88 15.71
CA ARG A 345 -19.82 11.69 15.77
C ARG A 345 -20.31 11.51 17.21
N LEU A 346 -19.51 10.86 18.05
CA LEU A 346 -19.78 10.70 19.49
C LEU A 346 -19.55 11.99 20.30
N GLY A 347 -19.23 13.13 19.67
CA GLY A 347 -18.94 14.39 20.37
C GLY A 347 -17.63 14.40 21.16
N SER A 348 -16.81 13.36 21.03
CA SER A 348 -15.51 13.21 21.69
C SER A 348 -14.37 13.38 20.66
N ALA A 349 -13.23 12.75 20.95
CA ALA A 349 -12.16 12.46 20.01
C ALA A 349 -11.84 10.96 20.08
N ALA A 350 -11.16 10.42 19.07
CA ALA A 350 -10.74 9.03 19.08
C ALA A 350 -9.48 8.79 18.23
N VAL A 351 -8.73 7.76 18.61
CA VAL A 351 -7.47 7.35 17.98
C VAL A 351 -7.45 5.84 17.76
N MET A 352 -6.82 5.41 16.66
CA MET A 352 -6.59 4.00 16.36
C MET A 352 -5.40 3.46 17.17
N ALA A 353 -5.65 2.62 18.17
CA ALA A 353 -4.59 2.00 18.98
C ALA A 353 -3.98 0.78 18.28
N GLU A 354 -4.81 -0.02 17.61
CA GLU A 354 -4.42 -1.28 16.96
C GLU A 354 -5.22 -1.48 15.66
N LEU A 355 -4.60 -2.17 14.70
CA LEU A 355 -5.23 -2.56 13.44
C LEU A 355 -4.67 -3.90 12.97
N CYS A 356 -5.55 -4.85 12.63
CA CYS A 356 -5.22 -6.11 11.99
C CYS A 356 -6.05 -6.27 10.72
N ARG A 357 -5.42 -6.48 9.56
CA ARG A 357 -6.12 -6.90 8.34
C ARG A 357 -6.34 -8.41 8.37
N VAL A 358 -7.45 -8.84 8.98
CA VAL A 358 -7.80 -10.26 9.12
C VAL A 358 -8.05 -10.95 7.78
N ARG A 359 -8.47 -10.22 6.74
CA ARG A 359 -8.70 -10.75 5.39
C ARG A 359 -8.43 -9.73 4.28
N GLN A 360 -7.90 -10.18 3.14
CA GLN A 360 -7.89 -9.46 1.86
C GLN A 360 -8.20 -10.45 0.72
N SER A 361 -9.28 -10.23 -0.03
CA SER A 361 -9.82 -11.26 -0.94
C SER A 361 -10.02 -12.59 -0.20
N ASP A 362 -9.40 -13.66 -0.67
CA ASP A 362 -9.50 -15.02 -0.16
C ASP A 362 -8.34 -15.38 0.79
N PHE A 363 -7.42 -14.44 1.02
CA PHE A 363 -6.32 -14.58 1.96
C PHE A 363 -6.75 -14.11 3.35
N THR A 364 -6.63 -14.99 4.35
CA THR A 364 -6.94 -14.73 5.76
C THR A 364 -5.68 -14.83 6.63
N VAL A 365 -5.66 -14.16 7.79
CA VAL A 365 -4.63 -14.42 8.81
C VAL A 365 -4.69 -15.90 9.23
N SER A 366 -3.53 -16.54 9.33
CA SER A 366 -3.38 -17.98 9.61
C SER A 366 -4.12 -18.91 8.63
N GLY A 367 -4.49 -18.41 7.44
CA GLY A 367 -5.06 -19.21 6.35
C GLY A 367 -4.01 -20.04 5.60
N PRO A 368 -4.41 -21.06 4.82
CA PRO A 368 -3.49 -21.99 4.14
C PRO A 368 -2.60 -21.32 3.08
N ASN A 369 -2.95 -20.11 2.64
CA ASN A 369 -2.19 -19.32 1.67
C ASN A 369 -1.45 -18.12 2.31
N THR A 370 -1.29 -18.11 3.63
CA THR A 370 -0.65 -17.04 4.40
C THR A 370 0.52 -17.59 5.20
N LEU A 371 1.74 -17.12 4.90
CA LEU A 371 2.95 -17.42 5.65
C LEU A 371 2.99 -16.58 6.93
N ASP A 372 3.32 -17.17 8.08
CA ASP A 372 3.64 -16.39 9.28
C ASP A 372 5.02 -15.77 9.16
N TYR A 373 5.14 -14.47 9.48
CA TYR A 373 6.39 -13.73 9.30
C TYR A 373 7.57 -14.35 10.04
N ASP A 374 7.35 -14.87 11.25
CA ASP A 374 8.38 -15.49 12.07
C ASP A 374 8.96 -16.77 11.46
N ASP A 375 8.28 -17.42 10.49
CA ASP A 375 8.81 -18.57 9.77
C ASP A 375 10.03 -18.18 8.90
N LEU A 376 10.15 -16.91 8.48
CA LEU A 376 11.34 -16.43 7.75
C LEU A 376 12.62 -16.57 8.59
N ALA A 377 12.53 -16.29 9.90
CA ALA A 377 13.66 -16.38 10.82
C ALA A 377 14.04 -17.83 11.17
N LYS A 378 13.14 -18.80 10.95
CA LYS A 378 13.35 -20.23 11.24
C LYS A 378 14.11 -20.97 10.13
N GLY A 379 14.41 -20.31 9.00
CA GLY A 379 15.21 -20.86 7.90
C GLY A 379 14.39 -21.55 6.80
N GLU A 380 15.07 -21.85 5.67
CA GLU A 380 14.45 -22.36 4.44
C GLU A 380 13.72 -23.69 4.65
N ASP A 381 14.19 -24.55 5.56
CA ASP A 381 13.55 -25.83 5.86
C ASP A 381 12.14 -25.68 6.47
N VAL A 382 11.82 -24.49 7.02
CA VAL A 382 10.50 -24.19 7.60
C VAL A 382 9.62 -23.37 6.66
N TRP A 383 10.12 -22.26 6.11
CA TRP A 383 9.31 -21.42 5.21
C TRP A 383 9.25 -21.95 3.77
N GLY A 384 10.29 -22.66 3.30
CA GLY A 384 10.42 -23.19 1.95
C GLY A 384 9.30 -24.15 1.54
N PRO A 385 8.99 -25.20 2.33
CA PRO A 385 7.88 -26.12 2.02
C PRO A 385 6.54 -25.38 1.97
N ARG A 386 6.32 -24.45 2.91
CA ARG A 386 5.08 -23.66 3.03
C ARG A 386 4.88 -22.78 1.81
N VAL A 387 5.89 -22.01 1.41
CA VAL A 387 5.82 -21.16 0.21
C VAL A 387 5.71 -22.01 -1.06
N ALA A 388 6.37 -23.17 -1.14
CA ALA A 388 6.23 -24.08 -2.28
C ALA A 388 4.78 -24.58 -2.46
N ASP A 389 4.15 -24.99 -1.36
CA ASP A 389 2.77 -25.47 -1.29
C ASP A 389 1.75 -24.37 -1.62
N MET A 390 1.93 -23.15 -1.08
CA MET A 390 1.11 -21.98 -1.42
C MET A 390 1.18 -21.62 -2.92
N LEU A 391 2.39 -21.68 -3.52
CA LEU A 391 2.57 -21.42 -4.95
C LEU A 391 2.02 -22.57 -5.82
N ALA A 392 2.10 -23.81 -5.36
CA ALA A 392 1.49 -24.96 -6.04
C ALA A 392 -0.04 -24.82 -6.08
N ARG A 393 -0.68 -24.52 -4.93
CA ARG A 393 -2.13 -24.23 -4.86
C ARG A 393 -2.52 -23.06 -5.76
N TRP A 394 -1.73 -21.98 -5.77
CA TRP A 394 -1.97 -20.83 -6.66
C TRP A 394 -1.95 -21.20 -8.15
N ASN A 395 -1.08 -22.12 -8.56
CA ASN A 395 -0.96 -22.58 -9.95
C ASN A 395 -1.91 -23.74 -10.31
N GLY A 396 -2.71 -24.23 -9.36
CA GLY A 396 -3.59 -25.40 -9.56
C GLY A 396 -2.84 -26.72 -9.67
N GLU A 397 -1.60 -26.79 -9.18
CA GLU A 397 -0.83 -28.03 -9.07
C GLU A 397 -1.37 -28.88 -7.91
N PRO A 398 -1.36 -30.23 -8.03
CA PRO A 398 -1.70 -31.10 -6.89
C PRO A 398 -0.70 -30.88 -5.74
N GLU A 399 -1.17 -30.98 -4.49
CA GLU A 399 -0.35 -30.73 -3.29
C GLU A 399 0.92 -31.59 -3.32
N GLY A 400 2.05 -30.94 -3.51
CA GLY A 400 3.34 -31.58 -3.77
C GLY A 400 4.09 -31.84 -2.47
N ASN A 401 4.47 -33.08 -2.23
CA ASN A 401 5.32 -33.46 -1.09
C ASN A 401 6.75 -32.90 -1.26
N TRP A 402 6.96 -31.64 -0.85
CA TRP A 402 8.24 -30.94 -1.00
C TRP A 402 9.25 -31.43 0.03
N SER A 403 10.17 -32.28 -0.41
CA SER A 403 11.29 -32.79 0.39
C SER A 403 12.45 -31.78 0.42
N GLY A 404 12.36 -30.82 1.34
CA GLY A 404 13.51 -30.04 1.79
C GLY A 404 14.47 -30.92 2.59
N ALA A 405 15.72 -30.98 2.16
CA ALA A 405 16.91 -31.43 2.89
C ALA A 405 16.76 -32.62 3.89
N SER A 406 16.88 -33.87 3.40
CA SER A 406 17.47 -34.97 4.20
C SER A 406 17.85 -36.20 3.36
N GLU A 407 19.07 -36.23 2.84
CA GLU A 407 19.76 -37.48 2.45
C GLU A 407 21.15 -37.52 3.08
N ALA A 408 21.21 -37.92 4.35
CA ALA A 408 22.45 -38.22 5.06
C ALA A 408 22.24 -39.17 6.25
N SER A 409 21.73 -40.39 6.01
CA SER A 409 22.12 -41.64 6.71
C SER A 409 21.10 -42.79 6.56
N GLY A 410 21.61 -44.03 6.60
CA GLY A 410 20.89 -45.17 7.18
C GLY A 410 19.96 -45.97 6.27
N ALA A 411 20.37 -47.19 5.91
CA ALA A 411 19.50 -48.18 5.29
C ALA A 411 18.52 -48.81 6.30
N GLY A 412 17.33 -49.21 5.84
CA GLY A 412 16.37 -49.99 6.63
C GLY A 412 14.95 -49.91 6.08
N GLY A 413 14.58 -50.83 5.18
CA GLY A 413 13.24 -50.84 4.56
C GLY A 413 12.22 -51.74 5.28
N VAL A 414 10.93 -51.47 5.06
CA VAL A 414 9.83 -52.43 5.23
C VAL A 414 8.80 -52.21 4.11
N GLU A 415 8.63 -53.18 3.22
CA GLU A 415 7.44 -53.24 2.34
C GLU A 415 6.21 -53.54 3.21
N ASN A 416 5.08 -52.86 2.99
CA ASN A 416 3.80 -53.30 3.54
C ASN A 416 2.74 -53.41 2.43
N LYS A 417 2.58 -54.64 1.92
CA LYS A 417 1.52 -55.04 0.97
C LYS A 417 0.30 -55.50 1.76
N LEU A 418 -0.88 -54.96 1.44
CA LEU A 418 -2.18 -55.53 1.83
C LEU A 418 -3.15 -55.52 0.61
N PRO A 419 -4.17 -56.41 0.57
CA PRO A 419 -4.23 -57.36 -0.54
C PRO A 419 -5.42 -57.21 -1.52
N HIS A 420 -5.28 -57.87 -2.66
CA HIS A 420 -6.37 -58.21 -3.57
C HIS A 420 -7.32 -59.30 -3.00
N LYS A 421 -8.63 -59.14 -3.24
CA LYS A 421 -9.61 -60.14 -3.74
C LYS A 421 -10.94 -59.40 -3.99
N SER A 422 -11.36 -59.17 -5.23
CA SER A 422 -12.11 -60.08 -6.13
C SER A 422 -13.57 -60.32 -5.70
N ASP A 423 -14.53 -59.85 -6.49
CA ASP A 423 -15.33 -60.80 -7.28
C ASP A 423 -15.96 -60.18 -8.55
N ARG A 424 -16.40 -61.03 -9.49
CA ARG A 424 -16.73 -60.64 -10.88
C ARG A 424 -17.79 -61.53 -11.54
N GLN A 425 -19.03 -61.04 -11.68
CA GLN A 425 -20.08 -61.60 -12.55
C GLN A 425 -20.88 -60.42 -13.18
N LYS A 426 -21.09 -60.24 -14.51
CA LYS A 426 -21.64 -61.11 -15.60
C LYS A 426 -23.04 -61.64 -15.21
N ARG A 427 -24.16 -61.57 -15.94
CA ARG A 427 -24.59 -61.40 -17.36
C ARG A 427 -26.14 -61.15 -17.34
N SER A 428 -26.93 -60.84 -18.38
CA SER A 428 -26.82 -60.12 -19.68
C SER A 428 -28.13 -60.28 -20.49
N LEU A 429 -28.33 -59.49 -21.57
CA LEU A 429 -29.30 -59.65 -22.70
C LEU A 429 -30.64 -58.88 -22.69
N SER A 430 -31.06 -58.50 -23.91
CA SER A 430 -32.17 -57.62 -24.37
C SER A 430 -33.37 -58.48 -24.88
N PRO A 431 -34.33 -58.05 -25.77
CA PRO A 431 -34.68 -56.73 -26.38
C PRO A 431 -36.20 -56.39 -26.56
N ARG A 432 -36.50 -55.15 -27.02
CA ARG A 432 -37.50 -54.69 -28.05
C ARG A 432 -37.78 -53.19 -27.84
N GLY A 433 -37.47 -52.26 -28.76
CA GLY A 433 -38.26 -51.85 -29.94
C GLY A 433 -38.93 -50.48 -29.64
N SER A 434 -38.90 -49.40 -30.44
CA SER A 434 -38.56 -49.25 -31.87
C SER A 434 -37.96 -47.85 -32.20
N SER A 435 -37.20 -47.78 -33.30
CA SER A 435 -36.69 -46.56 -33.99
C SER A 435 -37.76 -45.95 -34.94
N PRO A 436 -37.55 -44.87 -35.74
CA PRO A 436 -36.32 -44.10 -36.07
C PRO A 436 -36.44 -42.56 -35.88
N GLY A 437 -35.36 -41.77 -35.77
CA GLY A 437 -34.34 -41.41 -36.78
C GLY A 437 -34.24 -39.87 -36.84
N ARG A 438 -33.21 -39.19 -37.36
CA ARG A 438 -31.97 -39.59 -38.05
C ARG A 438 -30.87 -38.54 -37.79
N GLU A 439 -29.63 -38.93 -38.07
CA GLU A 439 -28.37 -38.32 -37.62
C GLU A 439 -27.76 -37.17 -38.46
N LYS A 440 -26.71 -36.55 -37.86
CA LYS A 440 -25.42 -36.08 -38.45
C LYS A 440 -25.28 -34.68 -39.12
N ARG A 441 -24.63 -33.78 -38.37
CA ARG A 441 -23.28 -33.19 -38.64
C ARG A 441 -22.84 -33.02 -40.12
N ARG A 442 -22.55 -31.78 -40.56
CA ARG A 442 -21.17 -31.24 -40.82
C ARG A 442 -21.11 -29.81 -41.39
N ARG A 443 -19.90 -29.24 -41.30
CA ARG A 443 -19.40 -27.86 -41.52
C ARG A 443 -19.61 -27.18 -42.90
N SER A 444 -19.65 -25.84 -42.84
CA SER A 444 -19.01 -24.81 -43.70
C SER A 444 -19.47 -24.50 -45.14
N ARG A 445 -19.91 -23.24 -45.38
CA ARG A 445 -19.31 -22.21 -46.28
C ARG A 445 -20.16 -20.90 -46.31
N SER A 446 -19.51 -19.73 -46.47
CA SER A 446 -20.09 -18.38 -46.72
C SER A 446 -20.56 -18.23 -48.20
N PRO A 447 -21.28 -17.18 -48.70
CA PRO A 447 -20.99 -15.72 -48.49
C PRO A 447 -22.13 -14.62 -48.68
N SER A 448 -21.78 -13.35 -48.38
CA SER A 448 -22.17 -12.07 -49.07
C SER A 448 -23.55 -11.35 -48.92
N MET A 449 -23.49 -10.01 -49.07
CA MET A 449 -24.55 -8.98 -49.34
C MET A 449 -25.60 -8.62 -48.24
N LYS A 450 -26.20 -7.40 -48.14
CA LYS A 450 -25.77 -5.99 -48.34
C LYS A 450 -26.89 -4.98 -47.90
N ALA A 451 -26.60 -4.00 -47.01
CA ALA A 451 -27.29 -2.68 -46.83
C ALA A 451 -28.82 -2.66 -46.46
N PRO A 452 -29.46 -1.49 -46.12
CA PRO A 452 -28.97 -0.10 -46.01
C PRO A 452 -29.31 0.70 -44.71
N GLU A 453 -28.70 1.89 -44.58
CA GLU A 453 -29.04 2.97 -43.61
C GLU A 453 -29.86 4.11 -44.28
N PRO A 454 -30.60 4.95 -43.50
CA PRO A 454 -31.21 6.20 -43.95
C PRO A 454 -30.32 7.47 -43.70
N PRO A 455 -30.63 8.65 -44.30
CA PRO A 455 -29.58 9.53 -44.85
C PRO A 455 -29.30 10.88 -44.15
N ARG A 456 -28.21 11.53 -44.58
CA ARG A 456 -27.87 12.96 -44.34
C ARG A 456 -28.21 13.85 -45.55
N LYS A 457 -28.37 15.17 -45.31
CA LYS A 457 -28.18 16.29 -46.27
C LYS A 457 -27.11 17.23 -45.67
N ALA A 458 -26.01 17.56 -46.34
CA ALA A 458 -25.82 18.51 -47.46
C ALA A 458 -25.98 19.99 -47.02
N ALA A 459 -25.15 20.98 -47.43
CA ALA A 459 -23.85 20.98 -48.14
C ALA A 459 -23.26 22.42 -48.13
N LYS A 460 -21.93 22.58 -48.33
CA LYS A 460 -21.30 23.47 -49.34
C LYS A 460 -19.77 23.56 -49.20
N SER A 461 -19.11 23.94 -50.30
CA SER A 461 -17.66 23.88 -50.51
C SER A 461 -17.20 24.96 -51.51
N SER A 462 -16.01 25.52 -51.28
CA SER A 462 -15.07 26.14 -52.25
C SER A 462 -13.79 26.43 -51.45
N GLU A 463 -12.59 25.98 -51.84
CA GLU A 463 -11.73 26.55 -52.91
C GLU A 463 -11.49 28.06 -52.72
N GLY A 464 -10.28 28.59 -52.83
CA GLY A 464 -8.96 28.02 -53.15
C GLY A 464 -7.87 29.08 -52.94
N SER A 465 -6.59 28.68 -52.96
CA SER A 465 -5.44 29.53 -52.63
C SER A 465 -5.13 30.64 -53.65
N ASP A 466 -4.60 31.78 -53.19
CA ASP A 466 -3.59 32.52 -53.97
C ASP A 466 -2.52 33.22 -53.11
N ARG A 467 -1.45 33.70 -53.77
CA ARG A 467 -0.10 33.97 -53.22
C ARG A 467 0.20 35.43 -52.82
N SER A 468 1.34 35.57 -52.13
CA SER A 468 2.30 36.71 -52.17
C SER A 468 1.94 37.98 -51.35
N THR A 469 2.85 38.87 -50.91
CA THR A 469 4.31 38.89 -50.55
C THR A 469 4.57 40.30 -49.93
N LEU A 470 5.69 40.53 -49.21
CA LEU A 470 6.19 41.86 -48.73
C LEU A 470 5.31 42.48 -47.59
N ASP A 471 5.75 43.38 -46.70
CA ASP A 471 7.11 43.83 -46.31
C ASP A 471 7.13 44.53 -44.92
N VAL A 472 8.29 44.49 -44.26
CA VAL A 472 9.03 45.56 -43.51
C VAL A 472 8.33 46.59 -42.56
N ALA A 473 9.05 46.84 -41.44
CA ALA A 473 9.04 47.99 -40.50
C ALA A 473 7.88 48.11 -39.47
N THR A 474 8.07 48.18 -38.14
CA THR A 474 9.01 48.94 -37.24
C THR A 474 8.79 50.46 -37.18
N LYS A 475 8.33 50.94 -36.02
CA LYS A 475 8.75 52.15 -35.26
C LYS A 475 7.97 52.14 -33.91
N SER A 476 8.62 52.16 -32.74
CA SER A 476 9.33 53.28 -32.07
C SER A 476 8.37 54.37 -31.57
N ASP A 477 8.53 55.03 -30.43
CA ASP A 477 9.37 54.84 -29.23
C ASP A 477 8.87 55.86 -28.16
N ASP A 478 9.57 55.96 -27.03
CA ASP A 478 9.61 57.11 -26.09
C ASP A 478 8.37 57.36 -25.21
N GLU A 479 8.43 57.12 -23.90
CA GLU A 479 9.21 57.82 -22.84
C GLU A 479 8.56 59.13 -22.31
N LYS A 480 8.10 59.08 -21.05
CA LYS A 480 8.40 60.00 -19.92
C LYS A 480 7.51 59.60 -18.72
N SER A 481 8.08 59.28 -17.55
CA SER A 481 8.59 60.24 -16.54
C SER A 481 7.50 61.23 -16.14
N TRP A 482 6.64 60.93 -15.16
CA TRP A 482 6.87 60.91 -13.69
C TRP A 482 6.93 62.32 -13.06
N ASN A 483 6.49 62.40 -11.79
CA ASN A 483 6.11 63.59 -11.00
C ASN A 483 4.75 64.22 -11.41
N GLY A 484 3.83 64.59 -10.50
CA GLY A 484 3.77 64.38 -9.05
C GLY A 484 3.41 65.65 -8.28
N ILE A 485 2.34 65.56 -7.45
CA ILE A 485 1.90 66.47 -6.36
C ILE A 485 1.06 67.72 -6.75
N GLU A 486 -0.04 67.89 -5.98
CA GLU A 486 -0.97 69.03 -5.79
C GLU A 486 -1.75 69.53 -7.03
N ASP A 487 -3.03 69.95 -6.92
CA ASP A 487 -3.88 70.24 -5.73
C ASP A 487 -4.94 69.16 -5.39
#